data_AF-B6BR44-F1
#
_entry.id   AF-B6BR44-F1
#
_cell.length_a   1.000
_cell.length_b   1.000
_cell.length_c   1.000
_cell.angle_alpha   90.00
_cell.angle_beta   90.00
_cell.angle_gamma   90.00
#
_symmetry.space_group_name_H-M   'P 1'
#
loop_
_entity.id
_entity.type
_entity.pdbx_description
1 polymer ?
#
loop_
_entity_poly.entity_id
_entity_poly.type
_entity_poly.pdbx_seq_one_letter_code
_entity_poly.pdbx_strand_id
1 'polypeptide(L)' 'MNNSDKYSKVFEKSFSIKKSKLKKLKYQSIPQWDSVGHMHMISSLEKAFKISIDMDDIIDLNSFENGKKILKKYKIII' A
#
# COMPACT_ATOMS: atom_id res chain seq x y z
N MET A 1 -16.08 2.49 -6.80
CA MET A 1 -14.90 3.15 -6.17
C MET A 1 -13.79 3.19 -7.20
N ASN A 2 -13.09 4.32 -7.35
CA ASN A 2 -11.90 4.37 -8.20
C ASN A 2 -10.72 3.65 -7.52
N ASN A 3 -9.65 3.41 -8.28
CA ASN A 3 -8.44 2.73 -7.77
C ASN A 3 -7.79 3.50 -6.61
N SER A 4 -7.83 4.84 -6.65
CA SER A 4 -7.27 5.71 -5.61
C SER A 4 -7.93 5.56 -4.25
N ASP A 5 -9.25 5.48 -4.23
CA ASP A 5 -10.01 5.26 -3.01
C ASP A 5 -9.84 3.83 -2.51
N LYS A 6 -9.75 2.84 -3.43
CA LYS A 6 -9.47 1.45 -3.06
C LYS A 6 -8.10 1.30 -2.39
N TYR A 7 -7.09 1.92 -2.99
CA TYR A 7 -5.72 1.96 -2.47
C TYR A 7 -5.67 2.68 -1.12
N SER A 8 -6.26 3.86 -1.01
CA SER A 8 -6.32 4.59 0.26
C SER A 8 -6.95 3.73 1.36
N LYS A 9 -8.08 3.08 1.07
CA LYS A 9 -8.78 2.21 2.03
C LYS A 9 -7.95 1.03 2.49
N VAL A 10 -7.08 0.45 1.65
CA VAL A 10 -6.19 -0.63 2.07
C VAL A 10 -5.27 -0.13 3.17
N PHE A 11 -4.60 1.01 2.97
CA PHE A 11 -3.70 1.58 3.98
C PHE A 11 -4.43 2.03 5.24
N GLU A 12 -5.61 2.65 5.11
CA GLU A 12 -6.41 3.06 6.27
C GLU A 12 -6.80 1.85 7.12
N LYS A 13 -7.18 0.72 6.49
CA LYS A 13 -7.53 -0.51 7.21
C LYS A 13 -6.33 -1.22 7.78
N SER A 14 -5.26 -1.40 7.01
CA SER A 14 -4.06 -2.12 7.45
C SER A 14 -3.35 -1.42 8.61
N PHE A 15 -3.33 -0.10 8.63
CA PHE A 15 -2.62 0.67 9.66
C PHE A 15 -3.55 1.40 10.63
N SER A 16 -4.87 1.30 10.47
CA SER A 16 -5.86 2.00 11.30
C SER A 16 -5.60 3.51 11.43
N ILE A 17 -5.29 4.16 10.31
CA ILE A 17 -4.98 5.59 10.22
C ILE A 17 -5.95 6.31 9.26
N LYS A 18 -6.01 7.64 9.37
CA LYS A 18 -6.85 8.48 8.50
C LYS A 18 -6.19 8.76 7.14
N LYS A 19 -7.00 8.90 6.08
CA LYS A 19 -6.59 9.32 4.73
C LYS A 19 -5.65 10.53 4.70
N SER A 20 -5.85 11.50 5.59
CA SER A 20 -5.02 12.71 5.68
C SER A 20 -3.55 12.44 6.02
N LYS A 21 -3.25 11.32 6.70
CA LYS A 21 -1.88 10.92 7.04
C LYS A 21 -1.19 10.12 5.94
N LEU A 22 -1.95 9.53 5.02
CA LEU A 22 -1.42 8.62 3.99
C LEU A 22 -0.39 9.28 3.08
N LYS A 23 -0.60 10.55 2.69
CA LYS A 23 0.29 11.23 1.74
C LYS A 23 1.74 11.33 2.23
N LYS A 24 1.96 11.39 3.54
CA LYS A 24 3.30 11.46 4.16
C LYS A 24 3.77 10.11 4.73
N LEU A 25 2.98 9.06 4.54
CA LEU A 25 3.21 7.78 5.17
C LEU A 25 4.35 7.02 4.49
N LYS A 26 5.32 6.60 5.30
CA LYS A 26 6.49 5.81 4.89
C LYS A 26 6.67 4.59 5.78
N TYR A 27 7.37 3.59 5.28
CA TYR A 27 7.81 2.43 6.06
C TYR A 27 8.55 2.91 7.32
N GLN A 28 8.24 2.28 8.46
CA GLN A 28 8.76 2.64 9.79
C GLN A 28 8.47 4.08 10.28
N SER A 29 7.66 4.88 9.56
CA SER A 29 7.24 6.20 10.04
C SER A 29 6.17 6.14 11.14
N ILE A 30 5.49 4.99 11.27
CA ILE A 30 4.52 4.69 12.33
C ILE A 30 4.77 3.28 12.87
N PRO A 31 4.44 2.98 14.15
CA PRO A 31 4.62 1.65 14.73
C PRO A 31 3.88 0.53 13.99
N GLN A 32 2.75 0.85 13.35
CA GLN A 32 1.92 -0.12 12.63
C GLN A 32 2.51 -0.54 11.28
N TRP A 33 3.47 0.24 10.74
CA TRP A 33 4.11 -0.06 9.46
C TRP A 33 5.54 -0.54 9.70
N ASP A 34 5.63 -1.73 10.29
CA ASP A 34 6.83 -2.55 10.45
C ASP A 34 6.87 -3.67 9.39
N SER A 35 7.72 -4.68 9.58
CA SER A 35 7.85 -5.83 8.68
C SER A 35 6.54 -6.63 8.54
N VAL A 36 5.79 -6.84 9.62
CA VAL A 36 4.57 -7.66 9.62
C VAL A 36 3.40 -6.88 9.04
N GLY A 37 3.22 -5.64 9.47
CA GLY A 37 2.21 -4.72 8.94
C GLY A 37 2.41 -4.45 7.45
N HIS A 38 3.66 -4.39 7.00
CA HIS A 38 3.97 -4.27 5.58
C HIS A 38 3.47 -5.48 4.78
N MET A 39 3.80 -6.70 5.19
CA MET A 39 3.33 -7.93 4.53
C MET A 39 1.80 -8.06 4.56
N HIS A 40 1.16 -7.66 5.66
CA HIS A 40 -0.30 -7.65 5.75
C HIS A 40 -0.95 -6.65 4.77
N MET A 41 -0.36 -5.46 4.64
CA MET A 41 -0.81 -4.44 3.69
C MET A 41 -0.63 -4.91 2.24
N ILE A 42 0.49 -5.56 1.91
CA ILE A 42 0.72 -6.17 0.59
C ILE A 42 -0.36 -7.21 0.27
N SER A 43 -0.61 -8.16 1.16
CA SER A 43 -1.65 -9.17 0.94
C SER A 43 -3.03 -8.54 0.74
N SER A 44 -3.29 -7.42 1.42
CA SER A 44 -4.53 -6.65 1.26
C SER A 44 -4.60 -5.95 -0.10
N LEU A 45 -3.48 -5.42 -0.62
CA LEU A 45 -3.39 -4.86 -1.96
C LEU A 45 -3.61 -5.92 -3.04
N GLU A 46 -2.94 -7.06 -2.92
CA GLU A 46 -3.08 -8.20 -3.85
C GLU A 46 -4.52 -8.67 -3.94
N LYS A 47 -5.18 -8.87 -2.79
CA LYS A 47 -6.62 -9.23 -2.73
C LYS A 47 -7.51 -8.12 -3.29
N ALA A 48 -7.21 -6.86 -2.99
CA ALA A 48 -8.02 -5.75 -3.46
C ALA A 48 -7.93 -5.59 -4.98
N PHE A 49 -6.75 -5.71 -5.57
CA PHE A 49 -6.53 -5.49 -7.00
C PHE A 49 -6.53 -6.78 -7.82
N LYS A 50 -6.61 -7.95 -7.18
CA LYS A 50 -6.48 -9.28 -7.80
C LYS A 50 -5.18 -9.40 -8.62
N ILE A 51 -4.09 -8.95 -8.00
CA ILE A 51 -2.73 -9.00 -8.56
C ILE A 51 -1.83 -9.81 -7.63
N SER A 52 -0.67 -10.22 -8.14
CA SER A 52 0.45 -10.73 -7.34
C SER A 52 1.56 -9.70 -7.44
N ILE A 53 2.12 -9.27 -6.32
CA ILE A 53 3.24 -8.31 -6.28
C ILE A 53 4.53 -9.10 -6.08
N ASP A 54 5.52 -8.86 -6.93
CA ASP A 54 6.82 -9.51 -6.86
C ASP A 54 7.59 -9.08 -5.60
N MET A 55 8.46 -9.97 -5.10
CA MET A 55 9.21 -9.74 -3.85
C MET A 55 10.07 -8.46 -3.90
N ASP A 56 10.68 -8.16 -5.04
CA ASP A 56 11.44 -6.93 -5.23
C ASP A 56 10.56 -5.68 -5.10
N ASP A 57 9.37 -5.72 -5.70
CA ASP A 57 8.38 -4.63 -5.62
C ASP A 57 7.76 -4.51 -4.22
N ILE A 58 7.61 -5.62 -3.49
CA ILE A 58 7.22 -5.61 -2.08
C ILE A 58 8.24 -4.80 -1.29
N ILE A 59 9.52 -5.17 -1.38
CA ILE A 59 10.62 -4.50 -0.68
C ILE A 59 10.71 -3.01 -1.07
N ASP A 60 10.50 -2.70 -2.34
CA ASP A 60 10.49 -1.31 -2.84
C ASP A 60 9.29 -0.51 -2.34
N LEU A 61 8.19 -1.12 -1.89
CA LEU A 61 6.98 -0.43 -1.43
C LEU A 61 7.16 0.18 -0.02
N ASN A 62 8.04 1.16 0.05
CA ASN A 62 8.45 1.85 1.27
C ASN A 62 7.64 3.12 1.60
N SER A 63 6.67 3.51 0.77
CA SER A 63 5.85 4.69 1.00
C SER A 63 4.54 4.65 0.23
N PHE A 64 3.55 5.41 0.71
CA PHE A 64 2.25 5.48 0.07
C PHE A 64 2.34 6.03 -1.37
N GLU A 65 3.21 6.99 -1.63
CA GLU A 65 3.41 7.51 -2.98
C GLU A 65 4.18 6.52 -3.87
N ASN A 66 5.19 5.82 -3.33
CA ASN A 66 5.92 4.83 -4.12
C ASN A 66 5.02 3.63 -4.50
N GLY A 67 4.17 3.16 -3.59
CA GLY A 67 3.24 2.08 -3.90
C GLY A 67 2.28 2.39 -5.04
N LYS A 68 1.91 3.66 -5.26
CA LYS A 68 1.15 4.05 -6.47
C LYS A 68 1.95 3.84 -7.76
N LYS A 69 3.26 4.09 -7.72
CA LYS A 69 4.15 3.88 -8.87
C LYS A 69 4.33 2.39 -9.13
N ILE A 70 4.50 1.59 -8.08
CA ILE A 70 4.63 0.14 -8.16
C ILE A 70 3.36 -0.46 -8.78
N LEU A 71 2.18 -0.06 -8.31
CA LEU A 71 0.91 -0.53 -8.87
C LEU A 71 0.73 -0.23 -10.37
N LYS A 72 1.37 0.83 -10.91
CA LYS A 72 1.37 1.08 -12.36
C LYS A 72 2.08 -0.01 -13.15
N LYS A 73 3.13 -0.65 -12.60
CA LYS A 73 3.80 -1.81 -13.22
C LYS A 73 2.80 -2.95 -13.46
N TYR A 74 1.85 -3.11 -12.54
CA TYR A 74 0.76 -4.09 -12.60
C TYR A 74 -0.48 -3.60 -13.36
N LYS A 75 -0.35 -2.55 -14.19
CA LYS A 75 -1.44 -1.93 -14.97
C LYS A 75 -2.56 -1.33 -14.10
N ILE A 76 -2.29 -1.03 -12.83
CA ILE A 76 -3.24 -0.36 -11.94
C ILE A 76 -2.88 1.12 -11.84
N ILE A 77 -3.74 1.99 -12.38
CA ILE A 77 -3.56 3.45 -12.37
C ILE A 77 -4.36 4.05 -11.22
N ILE A 78 -3.70 4.86 -10.38
CA ILE A 78 -4.19 5.38 -9.09
C ILE A 78 -4.29 6.89 -9.09
#